data_AF-A0A316FHY8-F1
#
_entry.id   AF-A0A316FHY8-F1
#
_cell.length_a   1.000
_cell.length_b   1.000
_cell.length_c   1.000
_cell.angle_alpha   90.00
_cell.angle_beta   90.00
_cell.angle_gamma   90.00
#
_symmetry.space_group_name_H-M   'P 1'
#
loop_
_entity.id
_entity.type
_entity.pdbx_description
1 polymer ?
#
loop_
_entity_poly.entity_id
_entity_poly.type
_entity_poly.pdbx_seq_one_letter_code
_entity_poly.pdbx_strand_id
1 'polypeptide(L)'
;MTGDKVSFTELDQHLHQYFNLFVTAIDPEYSGDVRQDAKRLVSDQSLWQSFIKTTDEEDDSALPNRALKEYPQLYLLNTLTEVLLAQLIPMESLKQNKLPFAQSLHLWFMKSWLLQYSEQHYPNEFQMLLEFLSRLLKPYDAHAGRTFDHVIDEFGELLIKVVESQADPQHYVDLQHQLTGVYQAFQKKILPFEQRVIAFEKQQHENQTASDDAKQLIKSTLQQHRIPKWVNVFISEHWHRLFHLILLKNDSPDEALNAGTSLLSELLDSFKLLTAEEVQQAFASTISPLRSQIRELFSSIVIDDAVMDSFLDRLEQHHIDIMEGKALPENEWVSFGSNEIKSSDSVKETYKQVILHCKSGSWFNYHLPDKSLHCRVIDRNMSYQKLVLVNYSGVRVDSLSFKVANDLIETEKLKPFSLHSELEQKLGELSNYIGAQVQAINKQLTDKQKQQQKRKLLARLEASRKERLEIKKSKRQAEKRAREKAILQKQAEQKQSIIEQLKLLAPGSTFIDHANDATLIKFVLRLKQTGKLVFVNKRGVKVAQWLPEEMATLMVDGKLELLASQQSNEQTMEQIVAAQRLKRQAVSTS
;
A
#
# COMPACT_ATOMS: atom_id res chain seq x y z
N MET A 1 -9.07 -25.02 6.16
CA MET A 1 -7.98 -24.90 5.17
C MET A 1 -6.71 -24.71 5.97
N THR A 2 -5.87 -25.74 6.03
CA THR A 2 -4.50 -25.61 6.56
C THR A 2 -3.76 -24.72 5.58
N GLY A 3 -3.70 -23.42 5.86
CA GLY A 3 -2.86 -22.51 5.08
C GLY A 3 -1.43 -23.03 5.17
N ASP A 4 -0.80 -23.28 4.02
CA ASP A 4 0.61 -23.63 3.99
C ASP A 4 1.38 -22.52 4.70
N LYS A 5 2.19 -22.91 5.68
CA LYS A 5 2.95 -21.97 6.50
C LYS A 5 4.07 -21.38 5.66
N VAL A 6 3.84 -20.18 5.13
CA VAL A 6 4.85 -19.49 4.34
C VAL A 6 5.96 -18.98 5.26
N SER A 7 7.16 -19.51 5.04
CA SER A 7 8.38 -19.08 5.73
C SER A 7 9.20 -18.13 4.85
N PHE A 8 10.14 -17.39 5.45
CA PHE A 8 11.09 -16.60 4.67
C PHE A 8 11.93 -17.46 3.69
N THR A 9 12.09 -18.76 3.95
CA THR A 9 12.78 -19.70 3.05
C THR A 9 11.99 -19.93 1.76
N GLU A 10 10.66 -19.97 1.82
CA GLU A 10 9.81 -20.06 0.62
C GLU A 10 9.80 -18.73 -0.14
N LEU A 11 9.77 -17.62 0.62
CA LEU A 11 9.86 -16.27 0.06
C LEU A 11 11.19 -16.03 -0.67
N ASP A 12 12.30 -16.60 -0.18
CA ASP A 12 13.64 -16.51 -0.79
C ASP A 12 13.65 -16.95 -2.26
N GLN A 13 12.92 -18.02 -2.60
CA GLN A 13 12.87 -18.50 -3.98
C GLN A 13 12.19 -17.49 -4.91
N HIS A 14 11.07 -16.91 -4.49
CA HIS A 14 10.36 -15.88 -5.24
C HIS A 14 11.15 -14.58 -5.31
N LEU A 15 11.80 -14.19 -4.20
CA LEU A 15 12.69 -13.03 -4.14
C LEU A 15 13.86 -13.18 -5.10
N HIS A 16 14.51 -14.34 -5.13
CA HIS A 16 15.64 -14.59 -6.02
C HIS A 16 15.25 -14.42 -7.50
N GLN A 17 14.12 -15.01 -7.90
CA GLN A 17 13.58 -14.82 -9.25
C GLN A 17 13.26 -13.36 -9.53
N TYR A 18 12.65 -12.67 -8.57
CA TYR A 18 12.26 -11.28 -8.72
C TYR A 18 13.46 -10.35 -8.84
N PHE A 19 14.47 -10.53 -8.01
CA PHE A 19 15.74 -9.79 -8.07
C PHE A 19 16.44 -9.98 -9.41
N ASN A 20 16.62 -11.23 -9.86
CA ASN A 20 17.27 -11.50 -11.14
C ASN A 20 16.54 -10.84 -12.31
N LEU A 21 15.20 -10.92 -12.33
CA LEU A 21 14.40 -10.29 -13.39
C LEU A 21 14.45 -8.77 -13.32
N PHE A 22 14.41 -8.20 -12.12
CA PHE A 22 14.47 -6.76 -11.91
C PHE A 22 15.82 -6.19 -12.34
N VAL A 23 16.93 -6.81 -11.92
CA VAL A 23 18.28 -6.39 -12.31
C VAL A 23 18.47 -6.54 -13.82
N THR A 24 18.06 -7.67 -14.42
CA THR A 24 18.13 -7.86 -15.89
C THR A 24 17.27 -6.85 -16.66
N ALA A 25 16.16 -6.39 -16.07
CA ALA A 25 15.30 -5.37 -16.69
C ALA A 25 15.94 -3.97 -16.66
N ILE A 26 16.74 -3.67 -15.65
CA ILE A 26 17.48 -2.40 -15.51
C ILE A 26 18.75 -2.42 -16.34
N ASP A 27 19.55 -3.48 -16.19
CA ASP A 27 20.80 -3.70 -16.91
C ASP A 27 20.76 -5.07 -17.61
N PRO A 28 20.41 -5.11 -18.90
CA PRO A 28 20.38 -6.34 -19.68
C PRO A 28 21.75 -7.01 -19.86
N GLU A 29 22.85 -6.30 -19.60
CA GLU A 29 24.22 -6.83 -19.69
C GLU A 29 24.72 -7.38 -18.36
N TYR A 30 23.96 -7.21 -17.27
CA TYR A 30 24.32 -7.73 -15.97
C TYR A 30 24.38 -9.26 -15.99
N SER A 31 25.59 -9.79 -15.82
CA SER A 31 25.87 -11.22 -15.73
C SER A 31 26.28 -11.66 -14.32
N GLY A 32 26.15 -10.78 -13.33
CA GLY A 32 26.55 -11.04 -11.94
C GLY A 32 25.60 -11.98 -11.22
N ASP A 33 26.06 -12.56 -10.12
CA ASP A 33 25.21 -13.32 -9.20
C ASP A 33 24.68 -12.35 -8.13
N VAL A 34 23.37 -12.10 -8.13
CA VAL A 34 22.74 -11.17 -7.18
C VAL A 34 22.95 -11.59 -5.73
N ARG A 35 23.15 -12.90 -5.45
CA ARG A 35 23.47 -13.37 -4.09
C ARG A 35 24.89 -12.99 -3.67
N GLN A 36 25.84 -13.02 -4.60
CA GLN A 36 27.21 -12.57 -4.32
C GLN A 36 27.26 -11.06 -4.07
N ASP A 37 26.48 -10.29 -4.83
CA ASP A 37 26.37 -8.85 -4.60
C ASP A 37 25.67 -8.53 -3.27
N ALA A 38 24.63 -9.28 -2.91
CA ALA A 38 24.04 -9.21 -1.58
C ALA A 38 25.06 -9.52 -0.48
N LYS A 39 25.87 -10.58 -0.64
CA LYS A 39 26.93 -10.92 0.31
C LYS A 39 27.97 -9.81 0.45
N ARG A 40 28.37 -9.18 -0.66
CA ARG A 40 29.28 -8.02 -0.66
C ARG A 40 28.68 -6.85 0.12
N LEU A 41 27.42 -6.53 -0.14
CA LEU A 41 26.70 -5.44 0.55
C LEU A 41 26.55 -5.67 2.05
N VAL A 42 26.22 -6.89 2.48
CA VAL A 42 26.16 -7.23 3.91
C VAL A 42 27.53 -7.08 4.58
N SER A 43 28.60 -7.37 3.84
CA SER A 43 29.98 -7.27 4.34
C SER A 43 30.54 -5.83 4.32
N ASP A 44 29.89 -4.90 3.63
CA ASP A 44 30.34 -3.51 3.51
C ASP A 44 29.94 -2.71 4.75
N GLN A 45 30.78 -2.75 5.78
CA GLN A 45 30.55 -2.03 7.03
C GLN A 45 30.47 -0.51 6.81
N SER A 46 31.19 0.04 5.83
CA SER A 46 31.20 1.48 5.57
C SER A 46 29.86 1.97 5.04
N LEU A 47 29.21 1.15 4.21
CA LEU A 47 27.86 1.41 3.70
C LEU A 47 26.84 1.47 4.84
N TRP A 48 26.79 0.45 5.70
CA TRP A 48 25.83 0.42 6.82
C TRP A 48 26.08 1.53 7.84
N GLN A 49 27.35 1.85 8.12
CA GLN A 49 27.69 3.01 8.96
C GLN A 49 27.25 4.33 8.32
N SER A 50 27.31 4.47 6.99
CA SER A 50 26.80 5.67 6.31
C SER A 50 25.29 5.80 6.48
N PHE A 51 24.54 4.69 6.43
CA PHE A 51 23.10 4.70 6.66
C PHE A 51 22.76 5.08 8.10
N ILE A 52 23.44 4.50 9.10
CA ILE A 52 23.28 4.87 10.51
C ILE A 52 23.62 6.35 10.76
N LYS A 53 24.61 6.92 10.06
CA LYS A 53 24.92 8.35 10.21
C LYS A 53 23.88 9.27 9.58
N THR A 54 23.26 8.83 8.48
CA THR A 54 22.24 9.64 7.79
C THR A 54 20.94 9.68 8.59
N THR A 55 20.67 8.69 9.45
CA THR A 55 19.48 8.69 10.30
C THR A 55 19.48 9.77 11.37
N ASP A 56 20.64 10.37 11.68
CA ASP A 56 20.75 11.52 12.59
C ASP A 56 20.36 12.85 11.93
N GLU A 57 20.29 12.90 10.58
CA GLU A 57 19.82 14.07 9.84
C GLU A 57 18.28 13.98 9.71
N GLU A 58 17.54 15.09 9.89
CA GLU A 58 16.05 15.16 9.93
C GLU A 58 15.32 14.74 8.63
N ASP A 59 15.95 13.97 7.74
CA ASP A 59 15.31 13.39 6.56
C ASP A 59 14.45 12.18 6.95
N ASP A 60 13.15 12.25 6.64
CA ASP A 60 12.17 11.19 6.89
C ASP A 60 12.47 9.88 6.14
N SER A 61 13.40 9.90 5.18
CA SER A 61 13.84 8.70 4.46
C SER A 61 14.88 7.90 5.26
N ALA A 62 14.57 6.63 5.53
CA ALA A 62 15.46 5.73 6.25
C ALA A 62 16.76 5.39 5.47
N LEU A 63 16.81 5.69 4.17
CA LEU A 63 17.98 5.46 3.31
C LEU A 63 18.21 6.64 2.36
N PRO A 64 19.48 7.06 2.17
CA PRO A 64 19.81 8.07 1.16
C PRO A 64 19.46 7.57 -0.25
N ASN A 65 18.69 8.37 -0.99
CA ASN A 65 18.32 8.12 -2.39
C ASN A 65 19.51 7.81 -3.31
N ARG A 66 20.72 8.26 -2.96
CA ARG A 66 21.95 8.01 -3.73
C ARG A 66 22.38 6.54 -3.67
N ALA A 67 22.39 5.94 -2.48
CA ALA A 67 22.78 4.53 -2.34
C ALA A 67 21.77 3.59 -3.00
N LEU A 68 20.48 3.96 -2.97
CA LEU A 68 19.42 3.23 -3.67
C LEU A 68 19.59 3.22 -5.19
N LYS A 69 20.17 4.28 -5.77
CA LYS A 69 20.48 4.36 -7.22
C LYS A 69 21.68 3.51 -7.60
N GLU A 70 22.66 3.38 -6.71
CA GLU A 70 23.88 2.61 -6.95
C GLU A 70 23.63 1.10 -6.80
N TYR A 71 22.65 0.69 -6.00
CA TYR A 71 22.35 -0.73 -5.72
C TYR A 71 20.85 -1.06 -5.90
N PRO A 72 20.42 -1.49 -7.10
CA PRO A 72 19.01 -1.78 -7.40
C PRO A 72 18.35 -2.80 -6.45
N GLN A 73 19.13 -3.78 -5.97
CA GLN A 73 18.67 -4.77 -5.00
C GLN A 73 18.30 -4.15 -3.63
N LEU A 74 19.03 -3.12 -3.17
CA LEU A 74 18.70 -2.43 -1.93
C LEU A 74 17.42 -1.61 -2.06
N TYR A 75 17.19 -1.00 -3.22
CA TYR A 75 15.93 -0.28 -3.49
C TYR A 75 14.70 -1.18 -3.37
N LEU A 76 14.78 -2.36 -3.98
CA LEU A 76 13.68 -3.32 -3.92
C LEU A 76 13.49 -3.86 -2.51
N LEU A 77 14.58 -4.24 -1.83
CA LEU A 77 14.51 -4.73 -0.46
C LEU A 77 13.95 -3.68 0.50
N ASN A 78 14.38 -2.42 0.37
CA ASN A 78 13.85 -1.29 1.13
C ASN A 78 12.33 -1.20 1.00
N THR A 79 11.83 -1.21 -0.24
CA THR A 79 10.38 -1.13 -0.52
C THR A 79 9.63 -2.30 0.11
N LEU A 80 10.16 -3.52 0.01
CA LEU A 80 9.52 -4.70 0.58
C LEU A 80 9.56 -4.68 2.11
N THR A 81 10.65 -4.20 2.71
CA THR A 81 10.77 -4.03 4.15
C THR A 81 9.80 -2.99 4.68
N GLU A 82 9.65 -1.84 4.01
CA GLU A 82 8.65 -0.82 4.39
C GLU A 82 7.23 -1.40 4.38
N VAL A 83 6.87 -2.10 3.30
CA VAL A 83 5.54 -2.72 3.16
C VAL A 83 5.30 -3.75 4.25
N LEU A 84 6.28 -4.62 4.52
CA LEU A 84 6.12 -5.69 5.49
C LEU A 84 6.10 -5.15 6.93
N LEU A 85 7.01 -4.25 7.30
CA LEU A 85 7.03 -3.64 8.63
C LEU A 85 5.76 -2.84 8.91
N ALA A 86 5.26 -2.07 7.94
CA ALA A 86 4.01 -1.31 8.07
C ALA A 86 2.77 -2.19 8.30
N GLN A 87 2.81 -3.46 7.85
CA GLN A 87 1.73 -4.42 8.09
C GLN A 87 1.85 -5.13 9.45
N LEU A 88 3.06 -5.27 9.99
CA LEU A 88 3.32 -6.01 11.22
C LEU A 88 3.31 -5.13 12.48
N ILE A 89 3.71 -3.88 12.33
CA ILE A 89 4.02 -2.95 13.42
C ILE A 89 3.46 -1.57 13.05
N PRO A 90 2.97 -0.77 14.02
CA PRO A 90 2.50 0.60 13.79
C PRO A 90 3.66 1.56 13.44
N MET A 91 4.25 1.38 12.26
CA MET A 91 5.42 2.14 11.80
C MET A 91 5.17 3.64 11.73
N GLU A 92 3.95 4.08 11.42
CA GLU A 92 3.61 5.51 11.41
C GLU A 92 3.71 6.13 12.82
N SER A 93 3.14 5.47 13.83
CA SER A 93 3.23 5.90 15.23
C SER A 93 4.68 5.90 15.73
N LEU A 94 5.46 4.91 15.32
CA LEU A 94 6.89 4.84 15.67
C LEU A 94 7.70 5.93 14.98
N LYS A 95 7.48 6.23 13.69
CA LYS A 95 8.16 7.32 13.00
C LYS A 95 7.85 8.68 13.64
N GLN A 96 6.59 8.91 14.03
CA GLN A 96 6.16 10.17 14.65
C GLN A 96 6.79 10.42 16.03
N ASN A 97 6.92 9.37 16.87
CA ASN A 97 7.34 9.53 18.27
C ASN A 97 8.76 9.05 18.56
N LYS A 98 9.28 8.14 17.73
CA LYS A 98 10.50 7.35 17.92
C LYS A 98 11.21 7.10 16.59
N LEU A 99 11.41 8.16 15.81
CA LEU A 99 12.08 8.11 14.52
C LEU A 99 13.42 7.33 14.54
N PRO A 100 14.34 7.56 15.51
CA PRO A 100 15.62 6.84 15.55
C PRO A 100 15.44 5.33 15.68
N PHE A 101 14.48 4.88 16.50
CA PHE A 101 14.16 3.46 16.63
C PHE A 101 13.56 2.90 15.34
N ALA A 102 12.61 3.61 14.73
CA ALA A 102 11.97 3.17 13.49
C ALA A 102 13.01 2.96 12.37
N GLN A 103 13.98 3.88 12.26
CA GLN A 103 15.10 3.78 11.33
C GLN A 103 16.04 2.61 11.69
N SER A 104 16.39 2.45 12.97
CA SER A 104 17.23 1.34 13.46
C SER A 104 16.61 -0.02 13.16
N LEU A 105 15.31 -0.17 13.43
CA LEU A 105 14.54 -1.38 13.13
C LEU A 105 14.53 -1.67 11.63
N HIS A 106 14.33 -0.64 10.81
CA HIS A 106 14.30 -0.76 9.36
C HIS A 106 15.66 -1.21 8.79
N LEU A 107 16.76 -0.58 9.24
CA LEU A 107 18.12 -0.95 8.83
C LEU A 107 18.50 -2.36 9.29
N TRP A 108 18.19 -2.71 10.54
CA TRP A 108 18.37 -4.07 11.06
C TRP A 108 17.62 -5.08 10.20
N PHE A 109 16.33 -4.85 9.95
CA PHE A 109 15.51 -5.75 9.15
C PHE A 109 16.10 -5.95 7.75
N MET A 110 16.46 -4.88 7.05
CA MET A 110 17.04 -4.98 5.71
C MET A 110 18.35 -5.75 5.72
N LYS A 111 19.28 -5.42 6.63
CA LYS A 111 20.58 -6.10 6.71
C LYS A 111 20.39 -7.59 7.02
N SER A 112 19.52 -7.92 7.97
CA SER A 112 19.22 -9.31 8.35
C SER A 112 18.55 -10.09 7.23
N TRP A 113 17.59 -9.47 6.52
CA TRP A 113 16.93 -10.11 5.39
C TRP A 113 17.89 -10.33 4.21
N LEU A 114 18.78 -9.37 3.96
CA LEU A 114 19.81 -9.50 2.93
C LEU A 114 20.83 -10.58 3.28
N LEU A 115 21.22 -10.69 4.55
CA LEU A 115 22.08 -11.76 5.04
C LEU A 115 21.42 -13.13 4.80
N GLN A 116 20.17 -13.28 5.22
CA GLN A 116 19.40 -14.51 5.01
C GLN A 116 19.31 -14.88 3.52
N TYR A 117 19.04 -13.90 2.66
CA TYR A 117 19.00 -14.09 1.21
C TYR A 117 20.36 -14.53 0.64
N SER A 118 21.46 -13.98 1.16
CA SER A 118 22.81 -14.24 0.63
C SER A 118 23.40 -15.58 1.04
N GLU A 119 23.15 -16.04 2.28
CA GLU A 119 23.77 -17.25 2.81
C GLU A 119 22.79 -18.41 2.95
N GLN A 120 21.48 -18.20 2.79
CA GLN A 120 20.41 -19.18 3.08
C GLN A 120 20.48 -19.77 4.50
N HIS A 121 21.13 -19.06 5.42
CA HIS A 121 21.29 -19.50 6.79
C HIS A 121 20.45 -18.58 7.71
N TYR A 122 19.96 -19.17 8.81
CA TYR A 122 19.30 -18.49 9.93
C TYR A 122 17.86 -17.94 9.73
N PRO A 123 16.97 -18.62 8.97
CA PRO A 123 15.59 -18.17 8.82
C PRO A 123 14.83 -18.11 10.16
N ASN A 124 15.16 -19.02 11.09
CA ASN A 124 14.36 -19.22 12.28
C ASN A 124 14.67 -18.16 13.35
N GLU A 125 15.94 -17.83 13.59
CA GLU A 125 16.35 -16.85 14.60
C GLU A 125 15.85 -15.45 14.23
N PHE A 126 16.05 -15.04 12.97
CA PHE A 126 15.53 -13.78 12.45
C PHE A 126 13.99 -13.74 12.53
N GLN A 127 13.31 -14.80 12.08
CA GLN A 127 11.86 -14.88 12.13
C GLN A 127 11.34 -14.82 13.58
N MET A 128 11.91 -15.59 14.50
CA MET A 128 11.52 -15.57 15.92
C MET A 128 11.69 -14.19 16.53
N LEU A 129 12.77 -13.50 16.20
CA LEU A 129 13.03 -12.16 16.71
C LEU A 129 12.04 -11.13 16.14
N LEU A 130 11.74 -11.21 14.85
CA LEU A 130 10.71 -10.38 14.23
C LEU A 130 9.31 -10.68 14.78
N GLU A 131 8.99 -11.94 15.06
CA GLU A 131 7.76 -12.31 15.74
C GLU A 131 7.69 -11.74 17.15
N PHE A 132 8.80 -11.77 17.89
CA PHE A 132 8.87 -11.17 19.21
C PHE A 132 8.64 -9.65 19.14
N LEU A 133 9.37 -8.96 18.27
CA LEU A 133 9.25 -7.52 18.08
C LEU A 133 7.87 -7.12 17.59
N SER A 134 7.30 -7.83 16.61
CA SER A 134 5.94 -7.56 16.11
C SER A 134 4.91 -7.69 17.22
N ARG A 135 4.91 -8.79 17.99
CA ARG A 135 3.95 -8.97 19.10
C ARG A 135 4.08 -7.89 20.17
N LEU A 136 5.31 -7.47 20.48
CA LEU A 136 5.60 -6.47 21.50
C LEU A 136 5.23 -5.05 21.04
N LEU A 137 5.53 -4.70 19.80
CA LEU A 137 5.36 -3.35 19.26
C LEU A 137 3.99 -3.11 18.65
N LYS A 138 3.23 -4.17 18.32
CA LYS A 138 1.87 -4.05 17.75
C LYS A 138 0.99 -3.05 18.54
N PRO A 139 0.94 -3.10 19.89
CA PRO A 139 0.13 -2.18 20.68
C PRO A 139 0.75 -0.80 20.90
N TYR A 140 1.90 -0.48 20.30
CA TYR A 140 2.52 0.83 20.46
C TYR A 140 1.65 1.94 19.86
N ASP A 141 1.50 3.03 20.59
CA ASP A 141 0.86 4.27 20.15
C ASP A 141 1.55 5.48 20.80
N ALA A 142 1.12 6.69 20.43
CA ALA A 142 1.65 7.94 21.01
C ALA A 142 1.41 8.07 22.52
N HIS A 143 0.61 7.19 23.12
CA HIS A 143 0.24 7.20 24.54
C HIS A 143 0.81 6.01 25.31
N ALA A 144 1.74 5.24 24.74
CA ALA A 144 2.37 4.10 25.40
C ALA A 144 3.09 4.50 26.70
N GLY A 145 3.60 5.73 26.75
CA GLY A 145 4.17 6.38 27.92
C GLY A 145 5.69 6.25 28.04
N ARG A 146 6.27 7.19 28.80
CA ARG A 146 7.73 7.39 28.89
C ARG A 146 8.53 6.16 29.29
N THR A 147 7.98 5.32 30.18
CA THR A 147 8.69 4.13 30.65
C THR A 147 8.88 3.12 29.52
N PHE A 148 7.88 2.95 28.65
CA PHE A 148 8.00 2.07 27.49
C PHE A 148 8.81 2.72 26.38
N ASP A 149 8.67 4.03 26.18
CA ASP A 149 9.50 4.78 25.25
C ASP A 149 11.01 4.57 25.50
N HIS A 150 11.45 4.50 26.76
CA HIS A 150 12.83 4.17 27.09
C HIS A 150 13.22 2.73 26.70
N VAL A 151 12.30 1.77 26.77
CA VAL A 151 12.55 0.40 26.28
C VAL A 151 12.74 0.40 24.77
N ILE A 152 11.92 1.19 24.05
CA ILE A 152 12.05 1.36 22.60
C ILE A 152 13.40 1.98 22.24
N ASP A 153 13.86 2.98 23.00
CA ASP A 153 15.17 3.60 22.79
C ASP A 153 16.30 2.57 22.99
N GLU A 154 16.26 1.81 24.09
CA GLU A 154 17.24 0.75 24.38
C GLU A 154 17.21 -0.36 23.32
N PHE A 155 16.03 -0.72 22.82
CA PHE A 155 15.91 -1.66 21.71
C PHE A 155 16.60 -1.12 20.44
N GLY A 156 16.43 0.17 20.14
CA GLY A 156 17.09 0.82 19.00
C GLY A 156 18.61 0.70 19.08
N GLU A 157 19.19 1.01 20.24
CA GLU A 157 20.63 0.88 20.47
C GLU A 157 21.13 -0.56 20.27
N LEU A 158 20.36 -1.55 20.73
CA LEU A 158 20.70 -2.97 20.57
C LEU A 158 20.63 -3.41 19.10
N LEU A 159 19.64 -2.92 18.34
CA LEU A 159 19.50 -3.20 16.92
C LEU A 159 20.66 -2.59 16.12
N ILE A 160 21.05 -1.34 16.42
CA ILE A 160 22.19 -0.68 15.77
C ILE A 160 23.48 -1.48 15.99
N LYS A 161 23.75 -1.96 17.21
CA LYS A 161 24.95 -2.78 17.50
C LYS A 161 25.04 -4.02 16.60
N VAL A 162 23.91 -4.63 16.24
CA VAL A 162 23.86 -5.77 15.29
C VAL A 162 24.01 -5.31 13.84
N VAL A 163 23.52 -4.12 13.49
CA VAL A 163 23.77 -3.50 12.17
C VAL A 163 25.25 -3.14 12.00
N GLU A 164 25.97 -2.80 13.07
CA GLU A 164 27.40 -2.48 13.02
C GLU A 164 28.30 -3.72 13.05
N SER A 165 27.83 -4.82 13.64
CA SER A 165 28.62 -6.05 13.80
C SER A 165 28.73 -6.85 12.50
N GLN A 166 29.72 -7.75 12.44
CA GLN A 166 29.80 -8.73 11.37
C GLN A 166 28.66 -9.75 11.50
N ALA A 167 28.24 -10.30 10.37
CA ALA A 167 27.16 -11.27 10.28
C ALA A 167 27.53 -12.60 10.97
N ASP A 168 27.30 -12.68 12.28
CA ASP A 168 27.46 -13.88 13.09
C ASP A 168 26.09 -14.30 13.66
N PRO A 169 25.68 -15.57 13.51
CA PRO A 169 24.45 -16.11 14.08
C PRO A 169 24.32 -15.90 15.59
N GLN A 170 25.43 -15.97 16.31
CA GLN A 170 25.43 -15.81 17.76
C GLN A 170 24.91 -14.42 18.16
N HIS A 171 25.12 -13.40 17.32
CA HIS A 171 24.60 -12.06 17.58
C HIS A 171 23.07 -12.01 17.61
N TYR A 172 22.35 -12.84 16.84
CA TYR A 172 20.88 -12.86 16.86
C TYR A 172 20.33 -13.50 18.13
N VAL A 173 20.96 -14.58 18.59
CA VAL A 173 20.62 -15.24 19.85
C VAL A 173 20.90 -14.29 21.01
N ASP A 174 22.06 -13.64 21.00
CA ASP A 174 22.46 -12.67 22.02
C ASP A 174 21.53 -11.45 22.01
N LEU A 175 21.16 -10.93 20.84
CA LEU A 175 20.21 -9.84 20.68
C LEU A 175 18.82 -10.24 21.21
N GLN A 176 18.33 -11.43 20.87
CA GLN A 176 17.05 -11.93 21.39
C GLN A 176 17.09 -12.03 22.93
N HIS A 177 18.18 -12.55 23.50
CA HIS A 177 18.35 -12.64 24.95
C HIS A 177 18.38 -11.26 25.60
N GLN A 178 19.11 -10.29 25.02
CA GLN A 178 19.20 -8.92 25.53
C GLN A 178 17.84 -8.21 25.46
N LEU A 179 17.16 -8.24 24.32
CA LEU A 179 15.82 -7.63 24.17
C LEU A 179 14.79 -8.25 25.11
N THR A 180 14.84 -9.58 25.28
CA THR A 180 14.00 -10.29 26.26
C THR A 180 14.32 -9.85 27.69
N GLY A 181 15.60 -9.72 28.03
CA GLY A 181 16.04 -9.26 29.34
C GLY A 181 15.56 -7.84 29.66
N VAL A 182 15.72 -6.91 28.72
CA VAL A 182 15.22 -5.53 28.83
C VAL A 182 13.71 -5.51 29.04
N TYR A 183 12.96 -6.28 28.24
CA TYR A 183 11.50 -6.34 28.37
C TYR A 183 11.05 -6.98 29.70
N GLN A 184 11.72 -8.04 30.16
CA GLN A 184 11.43 -8.64 31.47
C GLN A 184 11.71 -7.67 32.62
N ALA A 185 12.79 -6.89 32.54
CA ALA A 185 13.09 -5.86 33.53
C ALA A 185 12.00 -4.77 33.55
N PHE A 186 11.53 -4.35 32.36
CA PHE A 186 10.41 -3.44 32.21
C PHE A 186 9.11 -3.98 32.82
N GLN A 187 8.73 -5.23 32.53
CA GLN A 187 7.55 -5.86 33.12
C GLN A 187 7.61 -5.91 34.65
N LYS A 188 8.77 -6.27 35.21
CA LYS A 188 9.00 -6.24 36.66
C LYS A 188 8.86 -4.84 37.25
N LYS A 189 9.31 -3.81 36.52
CA LYS A 189 9.21 -2.41 36.95
C LYS A 189 7.78 -1.89 36.94
N ILE A 190 6.93 -2.34 36.01
CA ILE A 190 5.55 -1.86 35.87
C ILE A 190 4.57 -2.53 36.83
N LEU A 191 4.82 -3.80 37.19
CA LEU A 191 3.90 -4.56 38.04
C LEU A 191 3.49 -3.82 39.34
N PRO A 192 4.38 -3.13 40.09
CA PRO A 192 3.98 -2.35 41.26
C PRO A 192 3.14 -1.11 40.95
N PHE A 193 3.25 -0.52 39.75
CA PHE A 193 2.37 0.57 39.32
C PHE A 193 0.97 0.04 39.05
N GLU A 194 0.86 -1.08 38.35
CA GLU A 194 -0.42 -1.72 38.06
C GLU A 194 -1.13 -2.16 39.35
N GLN A 195 -0.40 -2.77 40.28
CA GLN A 195 -0.93 -3.14 41.59
C GLN A 195 -1.46 -1.93 42.37
N ARG A 196 -0.79 -0.77 42.29
CA ARG A 196 -1.26 0.47 42.92
C ARG A 196 -2.54 1.00 42.27
N VAL A 197 -2.66 0.93 40.94
CA VAL A 197 -3.89 1.31 40.24
C VAL A 197 -5.04 0.40 40.66
N ILE A 198 -4.82 -0.92 40.72
CA ILE A 198 -5.84 -1.90 41.17
C ILE A 198 -6.24 -1.63 42.63
N ALA A 199 -5.28 -1.40 43.52
CA ALA A 199 -5.54 -1.10 44.92
C ALA A 199 -6.33 0.20 45.08
N PHE A 200 -5.99 1.23 44.31
CA PHE A 200 -6.72 2.51 44.30
C PHE A 200 -8.17 2.32 43.82
N GLU A 201 -8.40 1.59 42.73
CA GLU A 201 -9.75 1.31 42.21
C GLU A 201 -10.59 0.50 43.20
N LYS A 202 -9.97 -0.50 43.83
CA LYS A 202 -10.61 -1.29 44.89
C LYS A 202 -11.03 -0.40 46.07
N GLN A 203 -10.12 0.44 46.58
CA GLN A 203 -10.42 1.35 47.68
C GLN A 203 -11.50 2.36 47.30
N GLN A 204 -11.46 2.89 46.08
CA GLN A 204 -12.50 3.81 45.59
C GLN A 204 -13.87 3.13 45.53
N HIS A 205 -13.93 1.87 45.10
CA HIS A 205 -15.16 1.09 45.12
C HIS A 205 -15.64 0.82 46.56
N GLU A 206 -14.76 0.37 47.46
CA GLU A 206 -15.09 0.13 48.87
C GLU A 206 -15.66 1.39 49.53
N ASN A 207 -15.04 2.56 49.30
CA ASN A 207 -15.57 3.86 49.74
C ASN A 207 -16.96 4.14 49.16
N GLN A 208 -17.19 3.86 47.88
CA GLN A 208 -18.47 4.14 47.24
C GLN A 208 -19.57 3.21 47.77
N THR A 209 -19.30 1.91 47.87
CA THR A 209 -20.23 0.93 48.47
C THR A 209 -20.55 1.28 49.91
N ALA A 210 -19.53 1.54 50.75
CA ALA A 210 -19.74 1.92 52.14
C ALA A 210 -20.57 3.21 52.26
N SER A 211 -20.35 4.19 51.38
CA SER A 211 -21.17 5.41 51.32
C SER A 211 -22.62 5.11 50.92
N ASP A 212 -22.85 4.25 49.93
CA ASP A 212 -24.18 3.95 49.41
C ASP A 212 -24.97 3.05 50.36
N ASP A 213 -24.32 2.08 51.00
CA ASP A 213 -24.89 1.26 52.08
C ASP A 213 -25.27 2.13 53.28
N ALA A 214 -24.42 3.08 53.68
CA ALA A 214 -24.75 4.05 54.72
C ALA A 214 -26.00 4.89 54.38
N LYS A 215 -26.13 5.35 53.12
CA LYS A 215 -27.33 6.07 52.66
C LYS A 215 -28.55 5.17 52.66
N GLN A 216 -28.42 3.92 52.22
CA GLN A 216 -29.52 2.97 52.19
C GLN A 216 -30.00 2.62 53.60
N LEU A 217 -29.07 2.47 54.54
CA LEU A 217 -29.34 2.24 55.96
C LEU A 217 -30.10 3.43 56.57
N ILE A 218 -29.61 4.65 56.37
CA ILE A 218 -30.30 5.86 56.83
C ILE A 218 -31.69 5.96 56.21
N LYS A 219 -31.80 5.71 54.90
CA LYS A 219 -33.06 5.78 54.18
C LYS A 219 -34.06 4.74 54.68
N SER A 220 -33.63 3.51 54.96
CA SER A 220 -34.54 2.47 55.47
C SER A 220 -35.01 2.78 56.89
N THR A 221 -34.15 3.36 57.74
CA THR A 221 -34.55 3.81 59.08
C THR A 221 -35.50 5.01 59.02
N LEU A 222 -35.32 5.94 58.07
CA LEU A 222 -36.15 7.14 57.93
C LEU A 222 -37.53 6.91 57.27
N GLN A 223 -37.77 5.77 56.62
CA GLN A 223 -38.98 5.51 55.83
C GLN A 223 -40.28 5.57 56.64
N GLN A 224 -40.24 5.42 57.97
CA GLN A 224 -41.42 5.38 58.83
C GLN A 224 -41.62 6.65 59.66
N HIS A 225 -40.75 7.65 59.50
CA HIS A 225 -40.71 8.80 60.39
C HIS A 225 -40.87 10.11 59.63
N ARG A 226 -41.58 11.04 60.26
CA ARG A 226 -41.55 12.46 59.89
C ARG A 226 -40.55 13.12 60.81
N ILE A 227 -39.64 13.91 60.26
CA ILE A 227 -38.63 14.62 61.06
C ILE A 227 -38.48 16.08 60.64
N PRO A 228 -38.07 16.97 61.55
CA PRO A 228 -37.69 18.33 61.20
C PRO A 228 -36.50 18.39 60.21
N LYS A 229 -36.47 19.43 59.36
CA LYS A 229 -35.42 19.67 58.36
C LYS A 229 -34.03 19.72 58.99
N TRP A 230 -33.88 20.36 60.15
CA TRP A 230 -32.58 20.47 60.83
C TRP A 230 -32.06 19.11 61.31
N VAL A 231 -32.95 18.20 61.71
CA VAL A 231 -32.60 16.81 62.07
C VAL A 231 -32.19 16.03 60.82
N ASN A 232 -32.93 16.20 59.72
CA ASN A 232 -32.57 15.56 58.46
C ASN A 232 -31.18 16.00 57.96
N VAL A 233 -30.87 17.30 58.03
CA VAL A 233 -29.53 17.82 57.69
C VAL A 233 -28.48 17.13 58.56
N PHE A 234 -28.67 17.11 59.88
CA PHE A 234 -27.74 16.48 60.81
C PHE A 234 -27.55 14.98 60.51
N ILE A 235 -28.64 14.24 60.27
CA ILE A 235 -28.58 12.81 59.95
C ILE A 235 -27.83 12.58 58.62
N SER A 236 -28.17 13.36 57.60
CA SER A 236 -27.61 13.22 56.26
C SER A 236 -26.11 13.55 56.19
N GLU A 237 -25.61 14.41 57.08
CA GLU A 237 -24.21 14.83 57.09
C GLU A 237 -23.37 14.03 58.10
N HIS A 238 -23.83 13.95 59.36
CA HIS A 238 -23.04 13.39 60.45
C HIS A 238 -23.28 11.90 60.64
N TRP A 239 -24.54 11.46 60.60
CA TRP A 239 -24.87 10.03 60.72
C TRP A 239 -24.43 9.24 59.50
N HIS A 240 -24.53 9.84 58.30
CA HIS A 240 -23.96 9.28 57.08
C HIS A 240 -22.47 9.05 57.22
N ARG A 241 -21.73 10.08 57.67
CA ARG A 241 -20.28 9.98 57.89
C ARG A 241 -19.93 8.92 58.93
N LEU A 242 -20.74 8.77 59.98
CA LEU A 242 -20.58 7.73 60.99
C LEU A 242 -20.71 6.32 60.40
N PHE A 243 -21.85 6.03 59.77
CA PHE A 243 -22.05 4.71 59.16
C PHE A 243 -21.03 4.42 58.06
N HIS A 244 -20.69 5.41 57.24
CA HIS A 244 -19.66 5.27 56.22
C HIS A 244 -18.29 4.90 56.82
N LEU A 245 -17.86 5.56 57.91
CA LEU A 245 -16.59 5.24 58.57
C LEU A 245 -16.61 3.87 59.25
N ILE A 246 -17.73 3.46 59.85
CA ILE A 246 -17.88 2.12 60.45
C ILE A 246 -17.77 1.05 59.37
N LEU A 247 -18.45 1.23 58.22
CA LEU A 247 -18.40 0.31 57.09
C LEU A 247 -17.01 0.20 56.44
N LEU A 248 -16.19 1.26 56.52
CA LEU A 248 -14.82 1.27 56.00
C LEU A 248 -13.77 0.66 56.94
N LYS A 249 -13.96 0.75 58.26
CA LYS A 249 -12.90 0.46 59.24
C LYS A 249 -12.78 -1.00 59.69
N ASN A 250 -13.76 -1.88 59.45
CA ASN A 250 -13.99 -2.97 60.41
C ASN A 250 -13.61 -4.40 60.00
N ASP A 251 -13.00 -5.07 60.98
CA ASP A 251 -12.95 -6.52 61.20
C ASP A 251 -14.27 -7.09 61.81
N SER A 252 -15.18 -6.24 62.33
CA SER A 252 -16.56 -6.59 62.78
C SER A 252 -17.55 -5.39 62.68
N PRO A 253 -18.18 -5.13 61.52
CA PRO A 253 -19.05 -3.97 61.30
C PRO A 253 -20.41 -4.04 62.03
N ASP A 254 -20.92 -5.24 62.30
CA ASP A 254 -22.32 -5.44 62.70
C ASP A 254 -22.67 -4.86 64.09
N GLU A 255 -21.79 -4.99 65.09
CA GLU A 255 -22.07 -4.47 66.44
C GLU A 255 -22.17 -2.95 66.47
N ALA A 256 -21.22 -2.25 65.84
CA ALA A 256 -21.21 -0.79 65.78
C ALA A 256 -22.35 -0.23 64.91
N LEU A 257 -22.69 -0.92 63.80
CA LEU A 257 -23.85 -0.55 62.98
C LEU A 257 -25.17 -0.74 63.74
N ASN A 258 -25.33 -1.84 64.48
CA ASN A 258 -26.53 -2.10 65.27
C ASN A 258 -26.70 -1.09 66.40
N ALA A 259 -25.61 -0.72 67.09
CA ALA A 259 -25.64 0.33 68.11
C ALA A 259 -26.05 1.69 67.50
N GLY A 260 -25.43 2.08 66.39
CA GLY A 260 -25.72 3.35 65.74
C GLY A 260 -27.11 3.42 65.08
N THR A 261 -27.65 2.30 64.58
CA THR A 261 -29.01 2.23 64.04
C THR A 261 -30.07 2.19 65.14
N SER A 262 -29.81 1.50 66.25
CA SER A 262 -30.69 1.50 67.43
C SER A 262 -30.82 2.91 67.99
N LEU A 263 -29.69 3.61 68.19
CA LEU A 263 -29.71 5.00 68.67
C LEU A 263 -30.38 5.96 67.70
N LEU A 264 -30.20 5.76 66.39
CA LEU A 264 -30.92 6.52 65.38
C LEU A 264 -32.43 6.28 65.47
N SER A 265 -32.87 5.03 65.66
CA SER A 265 -34.29 4.71 65.84
C SER A 265 -34.86 5.36 67.10
N GLU A 266 -34.13 5.32 68.22
CA GLU A 266 -34.54 5.97 69.47
C GLU A 266 -34.66 7.50 69.31
N LEU A 267 -33.70 8.12 68.62
CA LEU A 267 -33.76 9.54 68.27
C LEU A 267 -35.01 9.84 67.44
N LEU A 268 -35.29 9.04 66.41
CA LEU A 268 -36.46 9.21 65.54
C LEU A 268 -37.77 8.98 66.28
N ASP A 269 -37.82 8.03 67.21
CA ASP A 269 -39.00 7.75 68.04
C ASP A 269 -39.26 8.89 69.05
N SER A 270 -38.22 9.61 69.49
CA SER A 270 -38.40 10.81 70.33
C SER A 270 -39.20 11.93 69.65
N PHE A 271 -39.24 11.96 68.30
CA PHE A 271 -40.03 12.91 67.52
C PHE A 271 -41.48 12.45 67.27
N LYS A 272 -41.86 11.24 67.69
CA LYS A 272 -43.26 10.77 67.64
C LYS A 272 -44.09 11.27 68.83
N LEU A 273 -43.45 11.76 69.88
CA LEU A 273 -44.13 12.26 71.08
C LEU A 273 -44.81 13.59 70.74
N LEU A 274 -46.13 13.68 70.91
CA LEU A 274 -46.92 14.84 70.51
C LEU A 274 -47.59 15.56 71.69
N THR A 275 -47.61 14.94 72.87
CA THR A 275 -48.28 15.48 74.05
C THR A 275 -47.32 15.72 75.22
N ALA A 276 -47.65 16.70 76.07
CA ALA A 276 -46.83 17.06 77.23
C ALA A 276 -46.67 15.91 78.25
N GLU A 277 -47.71 15.08 78.43
CA GLU A 277 -47.67 13.91 79.33
C GLU A 277 -46.73 12.82 78.81
N GLU A 278 -46.76 12.52 77.50
CA GLU A 278 -45.85 11.57 76.86
C GLU A 278 -44.39 12.01 76.97
N VAL A 279 -44.11 13.30 76.72
CA VAL A 279 -42.76 13.84 76.85
C VAL A 279 -42.29 13.82 78.30
N GLN A 280 -43.12 14.20 79.28
CA GLN A 280 -42.73 14.15 80.70
C GLN A 280 -42.37 12.74 81.19
N GLN A 281 -43.12 11.71 80.75
CA GLN A 281 -42.82 10.32 81.08
C GLN A 281 -41.55 9.79 80.39
N ALA A 282 -41.29 10.23 79.15
CA ALA A 282 -40.13 9.84 78.36
C ALA A 282 -38.85 10.65 78.68
N PHE A 283 -38.97 11.82 79.33
CA PHE A 283 -37.84 12.75 79.49
C PHE A 283 -36.70 12.15 80.32
N ALA A 284 -37.02 11.59 81.49
CA ALA A 284 -36.04 10.99 82.38
C ALA A 284 -35.54 9.61 81.90
N SER A 285 -36.38 8.87 81.18
CA SER A 285 -36.12 7.47 80.81
C SER A 285 -35.47 7.30 79.43
N THR A 286 -35.75 8.19 78.47
CA THR A 286 -35.31 8.06 77.08
C THR A 286 -34.58 9.31 76.58
N ILE A 287 -35.14 10.51 76.77
CA ILE A 287 -34.58 11.75 76.17
C ILE A 287 -33.26 12.17 76.84
N SER A 288 -33.17 12.14 78.17
CA SER A 288 -31.94 12.53 78.87
C SER A 288 -30.76 11.57 78.60
N PRO A 289 -30.93 10.23 78.62
CA PRO A 289 -29.87 9.29 78.24
C PRO A 289 -29.43 9.42 76.78
N LEU A 290 -30.37 9.73 75.87
CA LEU A 290 -30.10 9.86 74.43
C LEU A 290 -28.99 10.89 74.15
N ARG A 291 -28.98 12.03 74.85
CA ARG A 291 -27.94 13.06 74.68
C ARG A 291 -26.54 12.52 74.97
N SER A 292 -26.37 11.83 76.11
CA SER A 292 -25.08 11.22 76.47
C SER A 292 -24.66 10.14 75.50
N GLN A 293 -25.60 9.30 75.06
CA GLN A 293 -25.31 8.20 74.14
C GLN A 293 -24.94 8.71 72.73
N ILE A 294 -25.61 9.76 72.23
CA ILE A 294 -25.23 10.42 70.97
C ILE A 294 -23.81 10.98 71.09
N ARG A 295 -23.51 11.67 72.18
CA ARG A 295 -22.16 12.23 72.40
C ARG A 295 -21.10 11.13 72.48
N GLU A 296 -21.40 10.03 73.15
CA GLU A 296 -20.51 8.87 73.25
C GLU A 296 -20.29 8.20 71.89
N LEU A 297 -21.35 7.95 71.11
CA LEU A 297 -21.26 7.33 69.79
C LEU A 297 -20.39 8.16 68.83
N PHE A 298 -20.59 9.48 68.83
CA PHE A 298 -19.85 10.39 67.97
C PHE A 298 -18.46 10.77 68.50
N SER A 299 -18.10 10.45 69.74
CA SER A 299 -16.73 10.64 70.26
C SER A 299 -15.68 9.88 69.44
N SER A 300 -16.11 8.82 68.75
CA SER A 300 -15.27 8.04 67.84
C SER A 300 -14.97 8.75 66.50
N ILE A 301 -15.60 9.89 66.23
CA ILE A 301 -15.52 10.64 64.97
C ILE A 301 -15.22 12.11 65.24
N VAL A 302 -14.43 12.71 64.36
CA VAL A 302 -14.17 14.15 64.40
C VAL A 302 -15.40 14.92 63.91
N ILE A 303 -16.27 15.30 64.85
CA ILE A 303 -17.33 16.29 64.67
C ILE A 303 -16.95 17.55 65.47
N ASP A 304 -17.28 18.72 64.95
CA ASP A 304 -17.11 19.98 65.67
C ASP A 304 -18.05 20.00 66.89
N ASP A 305 -17.48 20.14 68.09
CA ASP A 305 -18.22 20.18 69.36
C ASP A 305 -19.32 21.25 69.35
N ALA A 306 -19.10 22.39 68.68
CA ALA A 306 -20.11 23.45 68.56
C ALA A 306 -21.34 22.99 67.76
N VAL A 307 -21.13 22.19 66.71
CA VAL A 307 -22.24 21.63 65.91
C VAL A 307 -23.01 20.61 66.73
N MET A 308 -22.29 19.72 67.43
CA MET A 308 -22.91 18.72 68.31
C MET A 308 -23.73 19.37 69.43
N ASP A 309 -23.16 20.35 70.14
CA ASP A 309 -23.86 21.06 71.21
C ASP A 309 -25.07 21.82 70.67
N SER A 310 -24.95 22.51 69.53
CA SER A 310 -26.10 23.19 68.92
C SER A 310 -27.23 22.24 68.53
N PHE A 311 -26.90 21.01 68.09
CA PHE A 311 -27.87 19.99 67.75
C PHE A 311 -28.57 19.45 69.01
N LEU A 312 -27.81 19.12 70.05
CA LEU A 312 -28.34 18.60 71.31
C LEU A 312 -29.19 19.65 72.05
N ASP A 313 -28.79 20.92 72.01
CA ASP A 313 -29.55 22.01 72.62
C ASP A 313 -30.86 22.26 71.86
N ARG A 314 -30.84 22.20 70.52
CA ARG A 314 -32.07 22.27 69.71
C ARG A 314 -32.99 21.08 69.92
N LEU A 315 -32.44 19.89 70.10
CA LEU A 315 -33.21 18.69 70.41
C LEU A 315 -33.92 18.85 71.76
N GLU A 316 -33.20 19.29 72.79
CA GLU A 316 -33.78 19.54 74.11
C GLU A 316 -34.85 20.63 74.07
N GLN A 317 -34.58 21.75 73.39
CA GLN A 317 -35.55 22.83 73.24
C GLN A 317 -36.83 22.36 72.53
N HIS A 318 -36.71 21.49 71.53
CA HIS A 318 -37.86 20.91 70.83
C HIS A 318 -38.79 20.16 71.79
N HIS A 319 -38.25 19.34 72.68
CA HIS A 319 -39.04 18.60 73.68
C HIS A 319 -39.61 19.52 74.76
N ILE A 320 -38.87 20.54 75.19
CA ILE A 320 -39.37 21.57 76.14
C ILE A 320 -40.56 22.32 75.54
N ASP A 321 -40.49 22.73 74.28
CA ASP A 321 -41.57 23.45 73.62
C ASP A 321 -42.87 22.62 73.55
N ILE A 322 -42.77 21.29 73.40
CA ILE A 322 -43.92 20.37 73.47
C ILE A 322 -44.50 20.31 74.89
N MET A 323 -43.64 20.24 75.92
CA MET A 323 -44.09 20.24 77.33
C MET A 323 -44.79 21.55 77.72
N GLU A 324 -44.35 22.69 77.16
CA GLU A 324 -44.96 24.00 77.37
C GLU A 324 -46.21 24.24 76.50
N GLY A 325 -46.57 23.30 75.63
CA GLY A 325 -47.75 23.38 74.76
C GLY A 325 -47.62 24.37 73.60
N LYS A 326 -46.39 24.71 73.19
CA LYS A 326 -46.16 25.59 72.04
C LYS A 326 -46.42 24.84 70.73
N ALA A 327 -47.02 25.52 69.76
CA ALA A 327 -47.27 24.96 68.43
C ALA A 327 -45.95 24.75 67.66
N LEU A 328 -45.71 23.52 67.20
CA LEU A 328 -44.56 23.16 66.39
C LEU A 328 -44.73 23.69 64.95
N PRO A 329 -43.68 24.25 64.32
CA PRO A 329 -43.76 24.74 62.94
C PRO A 329 -43.90 23.57 61.95
N GLU A 330 -45.10 23.36 61.39
CA GLU A 330 -45.39 22.28 60.43
C GLU A 330 -44.58 22.38 59.12
N ASN A 331 -44.15 23.59 58.72
CA ASN A 331 -43.46 23.85 57.45
C ASN A 331 -42.00 23.33 57.39
N GLU A 332 -41.53 22.76 58.50
CA GLU A 332 -40.17 22.26 58.63
C GLU A 332 -40.07 20.73 58.63
N TRP A 333 -41.17 20.00 58.46
CA TRP A 333 -41.15 18.54 58.51
C TRP A 333 -40.95 17.91 57.12
N VAL A 334 -40.11 16.88 57.05
CA VAL A 334 -39.83 16.09 55.84
C VAL A 334 -40.40 14.68 56.02
N SER A 335 -41.09 14.18 54.99
CA SER A 335 -41.55 12.78 54.91
C SER A 335 -40.79 12.06 53.81
N PHE A 336 -40.30 10.85 54.08
CA PHE A 336 -39.59 10.03 53.10
C PHE A 336 -40.57 9.06 52.43
N GLY A 337 -40.77 9.21 51.12
CA GLY A 337 -41.60 8.30 50.33
C GLY A 337 -40.94 6.93 50.14
N SER A 338 -41.75 5.88 50.13
CA SER A 338 -41.34 4.51 49.81
C SER A 338 -40.97 4.42 48.33
N ASN A 339 -39.68 4.40 48.02
CA ASN A 339 -39.21 4.04 46.67
C ASN A 339 -39.02 2.52 46.60
N GLU A 340 -39.71 1.90 45.65
CA GLU A 340 -39.57 0.50 45.30
C GLU A 340 -38.11 0.19 44.89
N ILE A 341 -37.49 -0.70 45.65
CA ILE A 341 -36.17 -1.26 45.35
C ILE A 341 -36.38 -2.29 44.24
N LYS A 342 -35.95 -1.97 43.01
CA LYS A 342 -35.93 -2.94 41.92
C LYS A 342 -34.78 -3.92 42.14
N SER A 343 -35.12 -5.19 42.35
CA SER A 343 -34.16 -6.29 42.56
C SER A 343 -33.36 -6.60 41.28
N SER A 344 -32.10 -6.97 41.47
CA SER A 344 -31.02 -6.95 40.47
C SER A 344 -30.58 -8.33 39.95
N ASP A 345 -31.49 -9.28 39.81
CA ASP A 345 -31.10 -10.69 39.57
C ASP A 345 -30.88 -11.11 38.10
N SER A 346 -31.01 -10.20 37.12
CA SER A 346 -30.83 -10.54 35.70
C SER A 346 -29.42 -10.31 35.13
N VAL A 347 -28.43 -9.98 35.98
CA VAL A 347 -27.17 -9.35 35.54
C VAL A 347 -26.20 -10.29 34.79
N LYS A 348 -26.30 -11.61 34.99
CA LYS A 348 -25.31 -12.57 34.44
C LYS A 348 -25.47 -12.85 32.93
N GLU A 349 -26.67 -12.68 32.37
CA GLU A 349 -26.91 -12.89 30.94
C GLU A 349 -26.44 -11.70 30.09
N THR A 350 -26.49 -10.49 30.65
CA THR A 350 -26.30 -9.22 29.94
C THR A 350 -24.85 -8.94 29.54
N TYR A 351 -23.85 -9.48 30.26
CA TYR A 351 -22.43 -9.11 30.08
C TYR A 351 -21.54 -10.24 29.55
N LYS A 352 -22.10 -11.21 28.84
CA LYS A 352 -21.36 -12.36 28.30
C LYS A 352 -20.14 -11.94 27.46
N GLN A 353 -20.25 -10.85 26.69
CA GLN A 353 -19.16 -10.37 25.83
C GLN A 353 -17.95 -9.87 26.61
N VAL A 354 -18.19 -9.10 27.69
CA VAL A 354 -17.13 -8.59 28.57
C VAL A 354 -16.41 -9.75 29.26
N ILE A 355 -17.15 -10.75 29.75
CA ILE A 355 -16.59 -11.92 30.42
C ILE A 355 -15.74 -12.77 29.45
N LEU A 356 -16.18 -12.89 28.19
CA LEU A 356 -15.48 -13.68 27.19
C LEU A 356 -14.19 -13.01 26.70
N HIS A 357 -14.26 -11.71 26.39
CA HIS A 357 -13.18 -11.00 25.67
C HIS A 357 -12.21 -10.24 26.60
N CYS A 358 -12.67 -9.69 27.73
CA CYS A 358 -11.85 -8.85 28.60
C CYS A 358 -11.16 -9.68 29.69
N LYS A 359 -10.19 -10.52 29.32
CA LYS A 359 -9.35 -11.21 30.31
C LYS A 359 -8.20 -10.30 30.74
N SER A 360 -7.70 -10.45 31.97
CA SER A 360 -6.48 -9.73 32.39
C SER A 360 -5.33 -10.07 31.44
N GLY A 361 -4.64 -9.04 30.97
CA GLY A 361 -3.60 -9.12 29.94
C GLY A 361 -4.08 -8.95 28.50
N SER A 362 -5.40 -8.99 28.24
CA SER A 362 -5.95 -8.73 26.91
C SER A 362 -5.79 -7.26 26.52
N TRP A 363 -5.41 -7.03 25.27
CA TRP A 363 -5.27 -5.70 24.68
C TRP A 363 -6.52 -5.32 23.89
N PHE A 364 -6.78 -4.02 23.84
CA PHE A 364 -7.90 -3.43 23.12
C PHE A 364 -7.46 -2.14 22.43
N ASN A 365 -8.11 -1.83 21.31
CA ASN A 365 -8.13 -0.48 20.75
C ASN A 365 -9.38 0.24 21.25
N TYR A 366 -9.18 1.31 22.01
CA TYR A 366 -10.21 2.11 22.63
C TYR A 366 -10.36 3.44 21.88
N HIS A 367 -11.44 3.54 21.10
CA HIS A 367 -11.81 4.70 20.31
C HIS A 367 -12.62 5.70 21.16
N LEU A 368 -11.95 6.76 21.59
CA LEU A 368 -12.57 7.96 22.16
C LEU A 368 -12.90 8.95 21.02
N PRO A 369 -13.80 9.93 21.25
CA PRO A 369 -14.24 10.87 20.20
C PRO A 369 -13.10 11.55 19.43
N ASP A 370 -11.99 11.86 20.11
CA ASP A 370 -10.87 12.63 19.54
C ASP A 370 -9.60 11.80 19.32
N LYS A 371 -9.56 10.54 19.80
CA LYS A 371 -8.33 9.73 19.80
C LYS A 371 -8.59 8.23 19.89
N SER A 372 -7.68 7.46 19.29
CA SER A 372 -7.58 6.01 19.46
C SER A 372 -6.47 5.70 20.45
N LEU A 373 -6.75 4.88 21.47
CA LEU A 373 -5.78 4.47 22.48
C LEU A 373 -5.64 2.96 22.51
N HIS A 374 -4.42 2.45 22.54
CA HIS A 374 -4.16 1.06 22.84
C HIS A 374 -4.08 0.86 24.36
N CYS A 375 -4.94 0.00 24.88
CA CYS A 375 -4.99 -0.26 26.31
C CYS A 375 -5.01 -1.77 26.61
N ARG A 376 -4.55 -2.11 27.82
CA ARG A 376 -4.51 -3.45 28.36
C ARG A 376 -5.40 -3.53 29.58
N VAL A 377 -6.18 -4.60 29.68
CA VAL A 377 -6.95 -4.92 30.89
C VAL A 377 -5.99 -5.44 31.95
N ILE A 378 -5.84 -4.74 33.07
CA ILE A 378 -5.02 -5.23 34.20
C ILE A 378 -5.85 -5.90 35.29
N ASP A 379 -7.08 -5.42 35.50
CA ASP A 379 -8.01 -6.03 36.44
C ASP A 379 -9.41 -6.11 35.84
N ARG A 380 -10.03 -7.27 36.07
CA ARG A 380 -11.44 -7.51 35.81
C ARG A 380 -12.04 -8.01 37.11
N ASN A 381 -12.68 -7.10 37.82
CA ASN A 381 -13.30 -7.44 39.08
C ASN A 381 -14.77 -7.82 38.88
N MET A 382 -15.11 -9.08 39.18
CA MET A 382 -16.47 -9.59 39.04
C MET A 382 -17.39 -9.12 40.17
N SER A 383 -16.84 -8.86 41.36
CA SER A 383 -17.63 -8.47 42.55
C SER A 383 -18.26 -7.10 42.35
N TYR A 384 -17.52 -6.17 41.76
CA TYR A 384 -18.00 -4.81 41.49
C TYR A 384 -18.16 -4.46 40.01
N GLN A 385 -18.05 -5.46 39.14
CA GLN A 385 -18.33 -5.36 37.70
C GLN A 385 -17.62 -4.17 37.03
N LYS A 386 -16.32 -4.01 37.31
CA LYS A 386 -15.47 -3.02 36.63
C LYS A 386 -14.27 -3.64 35.96
N LEU A 387 -13.83 -2.98 34.90
CA LEU A 387 -12.61 -3.23 34.15
C LEU A 387 -11.67 -2.05 34.34
N VAL A 388 -10.41 -2.35 34.65
CA VAL A 388 -9.35 -1.35 34.77
C VAL A 388 -8.44 -1.46 33.55
N LEU A 389 -8.36 -0.37 32.79
CA LEU A 389 -7.57 -0.27 31.57
C LEU A 389 -6.34 0.60 31.81
N VAL A 390 -5.17 0.13 31.36
CA VAL A 390 -3.91 0.89 31.39
C VAL A 390 -3.26 0.94 30.02
N ASN A 391 -2.36 1.89 29.82
CA ASN A 391 -1.47 1.91 28.66
C ASN A 391 -0.28 0.97 28.88
N TYR A 392 0.67 1.00 27.94
CA TYR A 392 1.87 0.17 28.00
C TYR A 392 2.73 0.41 29.26
N SER A 393 2.79 1.66 29.74
CA SER A 393 3.54 2.05 30.94
C SER A 393 2.82 1.76 32.27
N GLY A 394 1.67 1.09 32.25
CA GLY A 394 0.86 0.82 33.45
C GLY A 394 0.11 2.03 34.00
N VAL A 395 0.04 3.13 33.24
CA VAL A 395 -0.73 4.32 33.61
C VAL A 395 -2.20 4.08 33.27
N ARG A 396 -3.09 4.38 34.22
CA ARG A 396 -4.54 4.24 34.05
C ARG A 396 -5.02 5.06 32.84
N VAL A 397 -5.66 4.38 31.90
CA VAL A 397 -6.36 4.98 30.77
C VAL A 397 -7.81 5.24 31.16
N ASP A 398 -8.51 4.23 31.70
CA ASP A 398 -9.91 4.34 32.10
C ASP A 398 -10.33 3.23 33.08
N SER A 399 -11.45 3.43 33.77
CA SER A 399 -12.11 2.44 34.65
C SER A 399 -13.58 2.33 34.25
N LEU A 400 -13.93 1.22 33.60
CA LEU A 400 -15.23 1.04 32.96
C LEU A 400 -16.10 0.06 33.75
N SER A 401 -17.38 0.38 33.95
CA SER A 401 -18.33 -0.64 34.41
C SER A 401 -18.58 -1.67 33.30
N PHE A 402 -18.98 -2.90 33.65
CA PHE A 402 -19.28 -3.94 32.66
C PHE A 402 -20.37 -3.53 31.69
N LYS A 403 -21.36 -2.75 32.16
CA LYS A 403 -22.40 -2.19 31.30
C LYS A 403 -21.79 -1.28 30.22
N VAL A 404 -21.00 -0.28 30.63
CA VAL A 404 -20.36 0.66 29.70
C VAL A 404 -19.39 -0.07 28.77
N ALA A 405 -18.60 -1.01 29.29
CA ALA A 405 -17.70 -1.81 28.48
C ALA A 405 -18.44 -2.68 27.45
N ASN A 406 -19.58 -3.27 27.81
CA ASN A 406 -20.40 -4.03 26.88
C ASN A 406 -20.96 -3.13 25.77
N ASP A 407 -21.49 -1.96 26.13
CA ASP A 407 -21.97 -0.96 25.17
C ASP A 407 -20.84 -0.50 24.22
N LEU A 408 -19.62 -0.32 24.73
CA LEU A 408 -18.45 0.06 23.93
C LEU A 408 -17.97 -1.06 23.00
N ILE A 409 -18.07 -2.33 23.42
CA ILE A 409 -17.76 -3.48 22.56
C ILE A 409 -18.81 -3.61 21.45
N GLU A 410 -20.10 -3.50 21.80
CA GLU A 410 -21.21 -3.57 20.83
C GLU A 410 -21.17 -2.43 19.82
N THR A 411 -20.77 -1.23 20.24
CA THR A 411 -20.59 -0.06 19.36
C THR A 411 -19.24 -0.03 18.66
N GLU A 412 -18.44 -1.10 18.76
CA GLU A 412 -17.11 -1.20 18.14
C GLU A 412 -16.11 -0.12 18.58
N LYS A 413 -16.38 0.57 19.69
CA LYS A 413 -15.46 1.56 20.28
C LYS A 413 -14.38 0.92 21.13
N LEU A 414 -14.58 -0.29 21.62
CA LEU A 414 -13.58 -1.07 22.33
C LEU A 414 -13.34 -2.39 21.59
N LYS A 415 -12.38 -2.40 20.65
CA LYS A 415 -12.10 -3.57 19.80
C LYS A 415 -11.01 -4.44 20.40
N PRO A 416 -11.21 -5.77 20.52
CA PRO A 416 -10.15 -6.66 20.97
C PRO A 416 -8.97 -6.61 20.00
N PHE A 417 -7.78 -6.54 20.56
CA PHE A 417 -6.53 -6.38 19.82
C PHE A 417 -5.75 -7.70 19.89
N SER A 418 -5.57 -8.36 18.75
CA SER A 418 -4.87 -9.64 18.70
C SER A 418 -3.35 -9.45 18.80
N LEU A 419 -2.73 -10.07 19.80
CA LEU A 419 -1.26 -10.17 19.90
C LEU A 419 -0.70 -11.39 19.16
N HIS A 420 -1.52 -12.07 18.36
CA HIS A 420 -1.03 -13.20 17.57
C HIS A 420 -0.11 -12.67 16.45
N SER A 421 0.95 -13.42 16.18
CA SER A 421 1.81 -13.14 15.04
C SER A 421 1.01 -13.31 13.76
N GLU A 422 0.93 -12.24 12.97
CA GLU A 422 0.37 -12.28 11.61
C GLU A 422 1.47 -12.47 10.57
N LEU A 423 2.71 -12.73 11.01
CA LEU A 423 3.88 -12.80 10.14
C LEU A 423 3.74 -13.84 9.04
N GLU A 424 3.40 -15.10 9.37
CA GLU A 424 3.21 -16.16 8.38
C GLU A 424 2.17 -15.76 7.30
N GLN A 425 1.05 -15.15 7.73
CA GLN A 425 0.02 -14.67 6.81
C GLN A 425 0.54 -13.53 5.92
N LYS A 426 1.21 -12.53 6.50
CA LYS A 426 1.75 -11.38 5.75
C LYS A 426 2.88 -11.77 4.81
N LEU A 427 3.71 -12.74 5.19
CA LEU A 427 4.70 -13.33 4.30
C LEU A 427 4.02 -14.06 3.13
N GLY A 428 2.90 -14.75 3.36
CA GLY A 428 2.10 -15.35 2.29
C GLY A 428 1.51 -14.31 1.33
N GLU A 429 0.93 -13.23 1.85
CA GLU A 429 0.45 -12.09 1.05
C GLU A 429 1.58 -11.46 0.22
N LEU A 430 2.74 -11.26 0.83
CA LEU A 430 3.93 -10.71 0.17
C LEU A 430 4.50 -11.66 -0.90
N SER A 431 4.53 -12.96 -0.61
CA SER A 431 4.95 -14.00 -1.55
C SER A 431 4.07 -14.00 -2.80
N ASN A 432 2.75 -13.93 -2.61
CA ASN A 432 1.79 -13.81 -3.71
C ASN A 432 1.99 -12.53 -4.52
N TYR A 433 2.25 -11.40 -3.84
CA TYR A 433 2.55 -10.13 -4.49
C TYR A 433 3.82 -10.21 -5.35
N ILE A 434 4.92 -10.73 -4.80
CA ILE A 434 6.18 -10.92 -5.54
C ILE A 434 5.98 -11.85 -6.73
N GLY A 435 5.26 -12.96 -6.54
CA GLY A 435 4.90 -13.89 -7.62
C GLY A 435 4.14 -13.20 -8.75
N ALA A 436 3.17 -12.34 -8.42
CA ALA A 436 2.44 -11.55 -9.41
C ALA A 436 3.34 -10.54 -10.15
N GLN A 437 4.28 -9.88 -9.44
CA GLN A 437 5.25 -8.97 -10.06
C GLN A 437 6.22 -9.70 -11.01
N VAL A 438 6.71 -10.87 -10.61
CA VAL A 438 7.55 -11.75 -11.45
C VAL A 438 6.81 -12.11 -12.74
N GLN A 439 5.54 -12.51 -12.65
CA GLN A 439 4.72 -12.82 -13.82
C GLN A 439 4.51 -11.60 -14.72
N ALA A 440 4.27 -10.41 -14.12
CA ALA A 440 4.11 -9.17 -14.86
C ALA A 440 5.39 -8.78 -15.62
N ILE A 441 6.56 -8.85 -14.98
CA ILE A 441 7.85 -8.56 -15.62
C ILE A 441 8.13 -9.55 -16.75
N ASN A 442 7.94 -10.85 -16.51
CA ASN A 442 8.11 -11.88 -17.54
C ASN A 442 7.19 -11.65 -18.75
N LYS A 443 5.92 -11.28 -18.51
CA LYS A 443 4.99 -10.92 -19.58
C LYS A 443 5.50 -9.71 -20.36
N GLN A 444 5.97 -8.66 -19.68
CA GLN A 444 6.55 -7.48 -20.35
C GLN A 444 7.82 -7.82 -21.16
N LEU A 445 8.70 -8.67 -20.64
CA LEU A 445 9.90 -9.11 -21.34
C LEU A 445 9.56 -9.92 -22.59
N THR A 446 8.63 -10.88 -22.48
CA THR A 446 8.18 -11.69 -23.64
C THR A 446 7.47 -10.84 -24.69
N ASP A 447 6.67 -9.85 -24.28
CA ASP A 447 6.01 -8.92 -25.20
C ASP A 447 7.03 -8.00 -25.89
N LYS A 448 8.04 -7.49 -25.17
CA LYS A 448 9.16 -6.73 -25.76
C LYS A 448 9.94 -7.58 -26.77
N GLN A 449 10.23 -8.84 -26.46
CA GLN A 449 10.92 -9.76 -27.38
C GLN A 449 10.08 -10.04 -28.63
N LYS A 450 8.78 -10.32 -28.48
CA LYS A 450 7.85 -10.48 -29.62
C LYS A 450 7.78 -9.22 -30.48
N GLN A 451 7.74 -8.03 -29.87
CA GLN A 451 7.77 -6.76 -30.59
C GLN A 451 9.09 -6.56 -31.35
N GLN A 452 10.23 -6.88 -30.73
CA GLN A 452 11.54 -6.81 -31.38
C GLN A 452 11.66 -7.79 -32.54
N GLN A 453 11.19 -9.04 -32.39
CA GLN A 453 11.15 -10.03 -33.47
C GLN A 453 10.24 -9.58 -34.61
N LYS A 454 9.05 -9.06 -34.29
CA LYS A 454 8.13 -8.49 -35.29
C LYS A 454 8.76 -7.32 -36.04
N ARG A 455 9.45 -6.41 -35.34
CA ARG A 455 10.21 -5.30 -35.95
C ARG A 455 11.32 -5.80 -36.87
N LYS A 456 12.12 -6.79 -36.43
CA LYS A 456 13.16 -7.42 -37.26
C LYS A 456 12.59 -8.10 -38.51
N LEU A 457 11.47 -8.80 -38.38
CA LEU A 457 10.79 -9.45 -39.50
C LEU A 457 10.25 -8.41 -40.50
N LEU A 458 9.58 -7.36 -40.01
CA LEU A 458 9.08 -6.27 -40.84
C LEU A 458 10.23 -5.56 -41.57
N ALA A 459 11.32 -5.23 -40.86
CA ALA A 459 12.51 -4.63 -41.47
C ALA A 459 13.11 -5.53 -42.56
N ARG A 460 13.15 -6.86 -42.35
CA ARG A 460 13.61 -7.83 -43.35
C ARG A 460 12.69 -7.91 -44.56
N LEU A 461 11.37 -7.89 -44.35
CA LEU A 461 10.38 -7.89 -45.43
C LEU A 461 10.46 -6.59 -46.24
N GLU A 462 10.63 -5.46 -45.58
CA GLU A 462 10.83 -4.16 -46.24
C GLU A 462 12.14 -4.12 -47.03
N ALA A 463 13.25 -4.62 -46.46
CA ALA A 463 14.53 -4.74 -47.15
C ALA A 463 14.41 -5.62 -48.40
N SER A 464 13.78 -6.80 -48.28
CA SER A 464 13.55 -7.69 -49.43
C SER A 464 12.61 -7.05 -50.47
N ARG A 465 11.61 -6.28 -50.05
CA ARG A 465 10.73 -5.54 -50.96
C ARG A 465 11.50 -4.45 -51.71
N LYS A 466 12.37 -3.70 -51.02
CA LYS A 466 13.24 -2.68 -51.64
C LYS A 466 14.18 -3.31 -52.64
N GLU A 467 14.84 -4.40 -52.29
CA GLU A 467 15.73 -5.16 -53.18
C GLU A 467 14.98 -5.66 -54.42
N ARG A 468 13.78 -6.25 -54.27
CA ARG A 468 12.95 -6.67 -55.41
C ARG A 468 12.55 -5.51 -56.30
N LEU A 469 12.25 -4.35 -55.73
CA LEU A 469 11.93 -3.14 -56.50
C LEU A 469 13.16 -2.61 -57.24
N GLU A 470 14.34 -2.67 -56.63
CA GLU A 470 15.61 -2.30 -57.27
C GLU A 470 15.98 -3.26 -58.40
N ILE A 471 15.86 -4.56 -58.20
CA ILE A 471 16.05 -5.57 -59.26
C ILE A 471 15.05 -5.36 -60.40
N LYS A 472 13.77 -5.05 -60.09
CA LYS A 472 12.78 -4.71 -61.12
C LYS A 472 13.13 -3.42 -61.87
N LYS A 473 13.62 -2.39 -61.17
CA LYS A 473 14.07 -1.13 -61.78
C LYS A 473 15.29 -1.36 -62.67
N SER A 474 16.29 -2.10 -62.20
CA SER A 474 17.50 -2.41 -62.97
C SER A 474 17.19 -3.29 -64.19
N LYS A 475 16.32 -4.30 -64.05
CA LYS A 475 15.84 -5.11 -65.18
C LYS A 475 15.10 -4.26 -66.21
N ARG A 476 14.20 -3.36 -65.78
CA ARG A 476 13.50 -2.43 -66.70
C ARG A 476 14.48 -1.48 -67.41
N GLN A 477 15.51 -1.00 -66.72
CA GLN A 477 16.55 -0.16 -67.34
C GLN A 477 17.40 -0.96 -68.34
N ALA A 478 17.79 -2.18 -68.00
CA ALA A 478 18.51 -3.07 -68.90
C ALA A 478 17.68 -3.41 -70.15
N GLU A 479 16.39 -3.68 -69.98
CA GLU A 479 15.45 -3.96 -71.08
C GLU A 479 15.28 -2.73 -71.99
N LYS A 480 15.16 -1.52 -71.44
CA LYS A 480 15.13 -0.28 -72.24
C LYS A 480 16.39 -0.11 -73.08
N ARG A 481 17.57 -0.29 -72.47
CA ARG A 481 18.87 -0.22 -73.18
C ARG A 481 19.01 -1.29 -74.26
N ALA A 482 18.48 -2.50 -74.02
CA ALA A 482 18.49 -3.57 -75.02
C ALA A 482 17.58 -3.25 -76.21
N ARG A 483 16.40 -2.68 -75.97
CA ARG A 483 15.48 -2.23 -77.04
C ARG A 483 16.10 -1.10 -77.87
N GLU A 484 16.73 -0.11 -77.24
CA GLU A 484 17.43 0.98 -77.93
C GLU A 484 18.55 0.44 -78.83
N LYS A 485 19.39 -0.49 -78.33
CA LYS A 485 20.43 -1.14 -79.12
C LYS A 485 19.86 -1.94 -80.31
N ALA A 486 18.75 -2.65 -80.12
CA ALA A 486 18.12 -3.43 -81.18
C ALA A 486 17.54 -2.54 -82.29
N ILE A 487 17.01 -1.36 -81.96
CA ILE A 487 16.52 -0.40 -82.95
C ILE A 487 17.69 0.16 -83.78
N LEU A 488 18.78 0.56 -83.11
CA LEU A 488 19.99 1.06 -83.79
C LEU A 488 20.61 0.00 -84.70
N GLN A 489 20.62 -1.26 -84.28
CA GLN A 489 21.13 -2.37 -85.08
C GLN A 489 20.28 -2.61 -86.33
N LYS A 490 18.94 -2.59 -86.21
CA LYS A 490 18.04 -2.69 -87.37
C LYS A 490 18.23 -1.55 -88.36
N GLN A 491 18.42 -0.32 -87.88
CA GLN A 491 18.72 0.83 -88.73
C GLN A 491 20.07 0.68 -89.46
N ALA A 492 21.09 0.14 -88.78
CA ALA A 492 22.38 -0.15 -89.38
C ALA A 492 22.27 -1.24 -90.46
N GLU A 493 21.53 -2.33 -90.20
CA GLU A 493 21.29 -3.41 -91.17
C GLU A 493 20.50 -2.91 -92.39
N GLN A 494 19.46 -2.08 -92.20
CA GLN A 494 18.73 -1.44 -93.29
C GLN A 494 19.63 -0.51 -94.11
N LYS A 495 20.45 0.31 -93.45
CA LYS A 495 21.43 1.19 -94.12
C LYS A 495 22.42 0.36 -94.94
N GLN A 496 22.93 -0.75 -94.40
CA GLN A 496 23.86 -1.65 -95.10
C GLN A 496 23.22 -2.28 -96.34
N SER A 497 21.98 -2.77 -96.21
CA SER A 497 21.20 -3.34 -97.31
C SER A 497 20.98 -2.33 -98.44
N ILE A 498 20.65 -1.08 -98.09
CA ILE A 498 20.50 0.00 -99.08
C ILE A 498 21.84 0.32 -99.75
N ILE A 499 22.95 0.38 -99.02
CA ILE A 499 24.29 0.60 -99.60
C ILE A 499 24.62 -0.49 -100.64
N GLU A 500 24.27 -1.75 -100.39
CA GLU A 500 24.45 -2.84 -101.35
C GLU A 500 23.59 -2.67 -102.60
N GLN A 501 22.32 -2.27 -102.46
CA GLN A 501 21.46 -1.92 -103.59
C GLN A 501 22.02 -0.73 -104.39
N LEU A 502 22.55 0.28 -103.69
CA LEU A 502 23.18 1.44 -104.33
C LEU A 502 24.42 1.04 -105.13
N LYS A 503 25.17 0.01 -104.73
CA LYS A 503 26.34 -0.49 -105.48
C LYS A 503 25.94 -0.99 -106.87
N LEU A 504 24.77 -1.61 -106.99
CA LEU A 504 24.23 -2.22 -108.21
C LEU A 504 23.42 -1.26 -109.09
N LEU A 505 23.31 0.02 -108.70
CA LEU A 505 22.55 1.01 -109.48
C LEU A 505 23.09 1.17 -110.90
N ALA A 506 22.21 0.91 -111.86
CA ALA A 506 22.45 1.21 -113.27
C ALA A 506 22.29 2.72 -113.54
N PRO A 507 23.18 3.33 -114.35
CA PRO A 507 22.97 4.66 -114.90
C PRO A 507 21.58 4.80 -115.52
N GLY A 508 20.82 5.80 -115.10
CA GLY A 508 19.47 6.08 -115.57
C GLY A 508 18.34 5.87 -114.56
N SER A 509 18.62 5.30 -113.38
CA SER A 509 17.63 5.17 -112.30
C SER A 509 17.14 6.53 -111.81
N THR A 510 15.83 6.64 -111.54
CA THR A 510 15.18 7.90 -111.15
C THR A 510 14.72 7.85 -109.70
N PHE A 511 14.96 8.95 -108.97
CA PHE A 511 14.62 9.12 -107.56
C PHE A 511 13.81 10.40 -107.36
N ILE A 512 13.00 10.43 -106.30
CA ILE A 512 12.40 11.66 -105.75
C ILE A 512 13.28 12.12 -104.61
N ASP A 513 13.77 13.35 -104.70
CA ASP A 513 14.40 14.05 -103.58
C ASP A 513 13.35 14.87 -102.83
N HIS A 514 12.83 14.30 -101.74
CA HIS A 514 11.85 14.95 -100.88
C HIS A 514 12.45 16.12 -100.07
N ALA A 515 13.79 16.19 -99.93
CA ALA A 515 14.44 17.32 -99.29
C ALA A 515 14.51 18.56 -100.20
N ASN A 516 14.36 18.38 -101.51
CA ASN A 516 14.42 19.44 -102.50
C ASN A 516 13.13 19.47 -103.34
N ASP A 517 12.01 19.69 -102.66
CA ASP A 517 10.67 19.93 -103.23
C ASP A 517 10.17 18.81 -104.17
N ALA A 518 10.39 17.55 -103.76
CA ALA A 518 10.03 16.34 -104.50
C ALA A 518 10.55 16.33 -105.95
N THR A 519 11.73 16.90 -106.16
CA THR A 519 12.31 16.98 -107.50
C THR A 519 12.77 15.62 -107.99
N LEU A 520 12.42 15.33 -109.25
CA LEU A 520 12.86 14.11 -109.93
C LEU A 520 14.32 14.25 -110.35
N ILE A 521 15.16 13.44 -109.74
CA ILE A 521 16.59 13.37 -110.03
C ILE A 521 16.93 12.01 -110.64
N LYS A 522 17.84 12.02 -111.61
CA LYS A 522 18.26 10.82 -112.35
C LYS A 522 19.73 10.54 -112.08
N PHE A 523 20.05 9.30 -111.72
CA PHE A 523 21.42 8.84 -111.54
C PHE A 523 22.10 8.77 -112.90
N VAL A 524 23.26 9.44 -113.05
CA VAL A 524 23.97 9.48 -114.34
C VAL A 524 25.23 8.64 -114.30
N LEU A 525 26.03 8.78 -113.24
CA LEU A 525 27.32 8.11 -113.15
C LEU A 525 27.83 8.01 -111.72
N ARG A 526 28.71 7.05 -111.50
CA ARG A 526 29.55 6.93 -110.31
C ARG A 526 30.96 7.41 -110.65
N LEU A 527 31.48 8.37 -109.90
CA LEU A 527 32.85 8.84 -110.09
C LEU A 527 33.86 7.80 -109.58
N LYS A 528 34.75 7.31 -110.44
CA LYS A 528 35.71 6.24 -110.09
C LYS A 528 36.68 6.63 -108.97
N GLN A 529 37.07 7.89 -108.88
CA GLN A 529 38.06 8.36 -107.89
C GLN A 529 37.47 8.58 -106.49
N THR A 530 36.20 8.96 -106.38
CA THR A 530 35.58 9.34 -105.10
C THR A 530 34.44 8.43 -104.67
N GLY A 531 33.97 7.52 -105.53
CA GLY A 531 32.82 6.65 -105.28
C GLY A 531 31.47 7.37 -105.22
N LYS A 532 31.46 8.70 -105.34
CA LYS A 532 30.25 9.52 -105.27
C LYS A 532 29.32 9.27 -106.45
N LEU A 533 28.03 9.18 -106.15
CA LEU A 533 26.93 9.03 -107.10
C LEU A 533 26.46 10.42 -107.53
N VAL A 534 26.43 10.68 -108.84
CA VAL A 534 26.07 11.99 -109.39
C VAL A 534 24.66 11.94 -109.97
N PHE A 535 23.83 12.89 -109.55
CA PHE A 535 22.42 13.01 -109.94
C PHE A 535 22.17 14.30 -110.70
N VAL A 536 21.32 14.22 -111.73
CA VAL A 536 20.93 15.36 -112.56
C VAL A 536 19.42 15.54 -112.58
N ASN A 537 18.94 16.76 -112.86
CA ASN A 537 17.52 17.02 -113.10
C ASN A 537 17.11 16.60 -114.52
N LYS A 538 15.82 16.78 -114.85
CA LYS A 538 15.26 16.56 -116.20
C LYS A 538 15.99 17.29 -117.33
N ARG A 539 16.75 18.36 -117.03
CA ARG A 539 17.53 19.16 -118.00
C ARG A 539 19.00 18.72 -118.11
N GLY A 540 19.41 17.67 -117.40
CA GLY A 540 20.79 17.18 -117.40
C GLY A 540 21.77 17.97 -116.54
N VAL A 541 21.29 18.96 -115.77
CA VAL A 541 22.12 19.75 -114.84
C VAL A 541 22.29 18.97 -113.54
N LYS A 542 23.53 18.88 -113.05
CA LYS A 542 23.87 18.25 -111.77
C LYS A 542 23.12 18.93 -110.63
N VAL A 543 22.29 18.17 -109.91
CA VAL A 543 21.51 18.64 -108.75
C VAL A 543 22.17 18.23 -107.45
N ALA A 544 22.67 16.99 -107.39
CA ALA A 544 23.23 16.44 -106.15
C ALA A 544 24.37 15.48 -106.44
N GLN A 545 25.20 15.29 -105.42
CA GLN A 545 26.27 14.32 -105.42
C GLN A 545 26.44 13.78 -104.00
N TRP A 546 26.17 12.49 -103.81
CA TRP A 546 26.23 11.84 -102.50
C TRP A 546 27.20 10.67 -102.52
N LEU A 547 27.85 10.43 -101.38
CA LEU A 547 28.46 9.13 -101.12
C LEU A 547 27.36 8.06 -100.95
N PRO A 548 27.64 6.78 -101.24
CA PRO A 548 26.68 5.71 -101.01
C PRO A 548 26.15 5.66 -99.57
N GLU A 549 26.98 5.98 -98.58
CA GLU A 549 26.58 6.02 -97.17
C GLU A 549 25.65 7.20 -96.84
N GLU A 550 25.90 8.37 -97.42
CA GLU A 550 25.08 9.56 -97.27
C GLU A 550 23.72 9.36 -97.94
N MET A 551 23.72 8.80 -99.15
CA MET A 551 22.50 8.47 -99.88
C MET A 551 21.69 7.39 -99.16
N ALA A 552 22.33 6.37 -98.60
CA ALA A 552 21.64 5.34 -97.83
C ALA A 552 21.01 5.92 -96.55
N THR A 553 21.67 6.86 -95.86
CA THR A 553 21.06 7.60 -94.75
C THR A 553 19.85 8.42 -95.21
N LEU A 554 19.96 9.13 -96.33
CA LEU A 554 18.83 9.88 -96.90
C LEU A 554 17.65 8.97 -97.31
N MET A 555 17.91 7.76 -97.77
CA MET A 555 16.87 6.77 -98.08
C MET A 555 16.25 6.15 -96.82
N VAL A 556 17.03 5.83 -95.79
CA VAL A 556 16.53 5.35 -94.49
C VAL A 556 15.67 6.41 -93.79
N ASP A 557 16.07 7.67 -93.89
CA ASP A 557 15.34 8.81 -93.35
C ASP A 557 14.09 9.18 -94.18
N GLY A 558 13.83 8.47 -95.29
CA GLY A 558 12.69 8.72 -96.18
C GLY A 558 12.80 9.99 -97.04
N LYS A 559 13.98 10.61 -97.10
CA LYS A 559 14.24 11.84 -97.87
C LYS A 559 14.53 11.58 -99.34
N LEU A 560 14.93 10.35 -99.69
CA LEU A 560 15.12 9.89 -101.07
C LEU A 560 14.30 8.63 -101.32
N GLU A 561 13.48 8.66 -102.35
CA GLU A 561 12.64 7.53 -102.74
C GLU A 561 12.98 7.08 -104.17
N LEU A 562 13.26 5.79 -104.37
CA LEU A 562 13.56 5.24 -105.69
C LEU A 562 12.24 4.96 -106.44
N LEU A 563 12.04 5.62 -107.59
CA LEU A 563 10.82 5.46 -108.39
C LEU A 563 10.92 4.39 -109.47
N ALA A 564 12.08 4.24 -110.12
CA ALA A 564 12.28 3.23 -111.17
C ALA A 564 13.77 3.02 -111.48
N SER A 565 14.21 1.76 -111.48
CA SER A 565 15.47 1.30 -112.06
C SER A 565 15.18 0.67 -113.42
N GLN A 566 15.91 1.03 -114.48
CA GLN A 566 15.68 0.46 -115.82
C GLN A 566 15.91 -1.06 -115.90
N GLN A 567 16.48 -1.69 -114.85
CA GLN A 567 16.56 -3.15 -114.76
C GLN A 567 15.25 -3.84 -114.32
N SER A 568 14.25 -3.12 -113.78
CA SER A 568 13.00 -3.76 -113.34
C SER A 568 11.97 -3.97 -114.46
N ASN A 569 12.11 -3.27 -115.60
CA ASN A 569 11.12 -3.29 -116.68
C ASN A 569 11.32 -4.45 -117.68
N GLU A 570 12.54 -4.93 -117.91
CA GLU A 570 12.78 -6.13 -118.73
C GLU A 570 12.41 -7.42 -117.97
N GLN A 571 12.66 -7.48 -116.66
CA GLN A 571 12.29 -8.64 -115.82
C GLN A 571 10.77 -8.76 -115.57
N THR A 572 10.03 -7.66 -115.51
CA THR A 572 8.55 -7.72 -115.43
C THR A 572 7.92 -8.09 -116.77
N MET A 573 8.52 -7.72 -117.91
CA MET A 573 8.01 -8.16 -119.22
C MET A 573 8.29 -9.65 -119.45
N GLU A 574 9.45 -10.18 -119.03
CA GLU A 574 9.72 -11.63 -119.02
C GLU A 574 8.79 -12.40 -118.06
N GLN A 575 8.47 -11.87 -116.87
CA GLN A 575 7.53 -12.51 -115.94
C GLN A 575 6.07 -12.47 -116.42
N ILE A 576 5.65 -11.41 -117.13
CA ILE A 576 4.31 -11.33 -117.73
C ILE A 576 4.21 -12.23 -118.97
N VAL A 577 5.27 -12.34 -119.79
CA VAL A 577 5.33 -13.26 -120.93
C VAL A 577 5.46 -14.73 -120.47
N ALA A 578 6.16 -15.01 -119.36
CA ALA A 578 6.21 -16.33 -118.72
C ALA A 578 4.87 -16.72 -118.09
N ALA A 579 4.16 -15.78 -117.45
CA ALA A 579 2.81 -16.00 -116.94
C ALA A 579 1.78 -16.20 -118.08
N GLN A 580 1.93 -15.53 -119.23
CA GLN A 580 1.06 -15.76 -120.40
C GLN A 580 1.37 -17.05 -121.17
N ARG A 581 2.63 -17.54 -121.14
CA ARG A 581 2.99 -18.88 -121.66
C ARG A 581 2.44 -20.01 -120.79
N LEU A 582 2.49 -19.87 -119.45
CA LEU A 582 1.85 -20.81 -118.51
C LEU A 582 0.31 -20.79 -118.59
N LYS A 583 -0.30 -19.64 -118.91
CA LYS A 583 -1.76 -19.51 -119.06
C LYS A 583 -2.30 -19.99 -120.41
N ARG A 584 -1.46 -20.05 -121.47
CA ARG A 584 -1.81 -20.67 -122.77
C ARG A 584 -1.55 -22.17 -122.82
N GLN A 585 -0.62 -22.69 -122.00
CA GLN A 585 -0.39 -24.14 -121.85
C GLN A 585 -1.40 -24.86 -120.95
N ALA A 586 -2.36 -24.14 -120.35
CA ALA A 586 -3.45 -24.72 -119.54
C ALA A 586 -4.82 -24.78 -120.28
N VAL A 587 -4.93 -24.36 -121.55
CA VAL A 587 -6.23 -24.16 -122.25
C VAL A 587 -6.36 -24.85 -123.62
N SER A 588 -5.37 -25.61 -124.12
CA SER A 588 -5.53 -26.40 -125.35
C SER A 588 -4.88 -27.77 -125.25
N THR A 589 -5.39 -28.60 -124.33
CA THR A 589 -5.17 -30.06 -124.21
C THR A 589 -3.68 -30.48 -124.24
N SER A 590 -3.36 -31.76 -124.26
CA SER A 590 -2.64 -32.31 -125.43
C SER A 590 -1.31 -31.60 -125.75
#